data_AF-A0A6G4A2N3-F1
#
_entry.id   AF-A0A6G4A2N3-F1
#
_cell.length_a   1.000
_cell.length_b   1.000
_cell.length_c   1.000
_cell.angle_alpha   90.00
_cell.angle_beta   90.00
_cell.angle_gamma   90.00
#
_symmetry.space_group_name_H-M   'P 1'
#
loop_
_entity.id
_entity.type
_entity.pdbx_description
1 polymer ?
#
loop_
_entity_poly.entity_id
_entity_poly.type
_entity_poly.pdbx_seq_one_letter_code
_entity_poly.pdbx_strand_id
1 'polypeptide(L)'
;MYQAGINQRKLTAYWLFNIGLGLPSPSIFIFIIINYYGLMSTPKQLEQYLALGLLIIYLLIWLGGNYLCLRAENWSTRMGMLALSPLLITTSAFIAYKIIALFTI
;
A
#
# COMPACT_ATOMS: atom_id res chain seq x y z
N MET A 1 -4.28 36.25 2.44
CA MET A 1 -3.53 35.17 3.12
C MET A 1 -4.33 33.88 3.00
N TYR A 2 -3.99 33.01 2.05
CA TYR A 2 -4.69 31.74 1.85
C TYR A 2 -4.15 30.74 2.88
N GLN A 3 -4.90 30.49 3.96
CA GLN A 3 -4.65 29.34 4.83
C GLN A 3 -5.08 28.08 4.08
N ALA A 4 -4.21 27.61 3.17
CA ALA A 4 -4.31 26.28 2.56
C ALA A 4 -3.81 25.23 3.57
N GLY A 5 -4.49 25.14 4.73
CA GLY A 5 -4.27 24.05 5.65
C GLY A 5 -5.03 22.83 5.13
N ILE A 6 -4.31 21.74 4.83
CA ILE A 6 -4.95 20.44 4.54
C ILE A 6 -5.94 20.17 5.67
N ASN A 7 -7.19 19.86 5.31
CA ASN A 7 -8.23 19.57 6.30
C ASN A 7 -7.77 18.38 7.16
N GLN A 8 -7.53 18.60 8.45
CA GLN A 8 -6.89 17.62 9.32
C GLN A 8 -7.60 16.26 9.31
N ARG A 9 -8.92 16.23 9.18
CA ARG A 9 -9.69 14.97 9.09
C ARG A 9 -9.34 14.16 7.84
N LYS A 10 -9.15 14.82 6.69
CA LYS A 10 -8.76 14.18 5.43
C LYS A 10 -7.31 13.72 5.46
N LEU A 11 -6.45 14.51 6.08
CA LEU A 11 -5.06 14.12 6.33
C LEU A 11 -5.04 12.84 7.18
N THR A 12 -5.67 12.83 8.35
CA THR A 12 -5.74 11.65 9.21
C THR A 12 -6.32 10.44 8.47
N ALA A 13 -7.37 10.60 7.67
CA ALA A 13 -7.92 9.52 6.85
C ALA A 13 -6.91 8.99 5.82
N TYR A 14 -6.16 9.87 5.15
CA TYR A 14 -5.07 9.49 4.23
C TYR A 14 -3.96 8.71 4.95
N TRP A 15 -3.54 9.16 6.14
CA TRP A 15 -2.51 8.47 6.93
C TRP A 15 -2.99 7.09 7.38
N LEU A 16 -4.19 7.01 7.97
CA LEU A 16 -4.78 5.75 8.42
C LEU A 16 -4.99 4.77 7.26
N PHE A 17 -5.43 5.25 6.11
CA PHE A 17 -5.61 4.43 4.92
C PHE A 17 -4.30 3.79 4.45
N ASN A 18 -3.22 4.58 4.33
CA ASN A 18 -1.93 4.07 3.87
C ASN A 18 -1.23 3.18 4.91
N ILE A 19 -1.39 3.48 6.20
CA ILE A 19 -0.92 2.59 7.28
C ILE A 19 -1.70 1.26 7.25
N GLY A 20 -3.02 1.33 7.12
CA GLY A 20 -3.89 0.15 7.03
C GLY A 20 -3.58 -0.73 5.83
N LEU A 21 -3.26 -0.12 4.68
CA LEU A 21 -2.76 -0.84 3.49
C LEU A 21 -1.38 -1.47 3.69
N GLY A 22 -0.52 -0.81 4.46
CA GLY A 22 0.82 -1.33 4.77
C GLY A 22 0.82 -2.57 5.65
N LEU A 23 -0.13 -2.73 6.56
CA LEU A 23 -0.23 -3.90 7.44
C LEU A 23 -0.30 -5.25 6.69
N PRO A 24 -1.18 -5.46 5.69
CA PRO A 24 -1.23 -6.70 4.90
C PRO A 24 -0.16 -6.77 3.80
N SER A 25 0.55 -5.66 3.51
CA SER A 25 1.51 -5.59 2.41
C SER A 25 2.59 -6.68 2.49
N PRO A 26 3.23 -6.99 3.64
CA PRO A 26 4.23 -8.05 3.72
C PRO A 26 3.71 -9.40 3.23
N SER A 27 2.51 -9.81 3.65
CA SER A 27 1.91 -11.08 3.25
C SER A 27 1.59 -11.10 1.75
N ILE A 28 1.07 -9.99 1.21
CA ILE A 28 0.76 -9.83 -0.22
C ILE A 28 2.04 -9.88 -1.06
N PHE A 29 3.10 -9.18 -0.65
CA PHE A 29 4.39 -9.19 -1.34
C PHE A 29 5.07 -10.56 -1.27
N ILE A 30 5.04 -11.24 -0.12
CA ILE A 30 5.56 -12.61 0.00
C ILE A 30 4.81 -13.55 -0.94
N PHE A 31 3.47 -13.46 -0.99
CA PHE A 31 2.66 -14.27 -1.91
C PHE A 31 3.03 -14.00 -3.38
N ILE A 32 3.14 -12.73 -3.78
CA ILE A 32 3.53 -12.35 -5.14
C ILE A 32 4.93 -12.85 -5.46
N ILE A 33 5.89 -12.64 -4.55
CA ILE A 33 7.29 -13.01 -4.75
C ILE A 33 7.44 -14.54 -4.92
N ILE A 34 6.78 -15.33 -4.07
CA ILE A 34 6.83 -16.79 -4.13
C ILE A 34 6.16 -17.32 -5.40
N ASN A 35 4.94 -16.86 -5.71
CA ASN A 35 4.13 -17.42 -6.80
C ASN A 35 4.47 -16.85 -8.18
N TYR A 36 5.09 -15.67 -8.27
CA TYR A 36 5.49 -15.07 -9.53
C TYR A 36 6.91 -15.48 -9.93
N TYR A 37 7.87 -15.41 -9.00
CA TYR A 37 9.28 -15.74 -9.26
C TYR A 37 9.63 -17.21 -9.02
N GLY A 38 8.74 -17.99 -8.40
CA GLY A 38 8.94 -19.43 -8.24
C GLY A 38 10.01 -19.82 -7.22
N LEU A 39 10.26 -18.97 -6.22
CA LEU A 39 11.36 -19.16 -5.25
C LEU A 39 11.28 -20.48 -4.45
N MET A 40 10.09 -21.10 -4.36
CA MET A 40 9.89 -22.37 -3.65
C MET A 40 9.54 -23.55 -4.57
N SER A 41 9.03 -23.31 -5.78
CA SER A 41 8.69 -24.33 -6.77
C SER A 41 8.40 -23.68 -8.13
N THR A 42 8.51 -24.45 -9.22
CA THR A 42 8.14 -23.98 -10.56
C THR A 42 6.71 -23.44 -10.55
N PRO A 43 6.51 -22.13 -10.73
CA PRO A 43 5.22 -21.51 -10.51
C PRO A 43 4.28 -21.95 -11.63
N LYS A 44 3.09 -22.44 -11.27
CA LYS A 44 2.10 -22.80 -12.28
C LYS A 44 1.62 -21.51 -12.94
N GLN A 45 1.31 -21.56 -14.24
CA GLN A 45 0.80 -20.38 -14.97
C GLN A 45 -0.40 -19.74 -14.25
N LEU A 46 -1.28 -20.56 -13.66
CA LEU A 46 -2.41 -20.10 -12.85
C LEU A 46 -1.97 -19.26 -11.62
N GLU A 47 -0.93 -19.68 -10.90
CA GLU A 47 -0.43 -19.00 -9.71
C GLU A 47 0.19 -17.64 -10.05
N GLN A 48 0.85 -17.54 -11.21
CA GLN A 48 1.37 -16.28 -11.74
C GLN A 48 0.24 -15.31 -12.09
N TYR A 49 -0.83 -15.80 -12.73
CA TYR A 49 -2.02 -14.98 -13.03
C TYR A 49 -2.72 -14.51 -11.75
N LEU A 50 -2.82 -15.35 -10.72
CA LEU A 50 -3.39 -14.98 -9.43
C LEU A 50 -2.51 -13.93 -8.71
N ALA A 51 -1.19 -14.09 -8.73
CA ALA A 51 -0.26 -13.11 -8.16
C ALA A 51 -0.35 -11.75 -8.87
N LEU A 52 -0.41 -11.74 -10.20
CA LEU A 52 -0.64 -10.52 -10.99
C LEU A 52 -2.00 -9.88 -10.70
N GLY A 53 -3.07 -10.69 -10.63
CA GLY A 53 -4.40 -10.22 -10.28
C GLY A 53 -4.44 -9.55 -8.91
N LEU A 54 -3.78 -10.17 -7.92
CA LEU A 54 -3.66 -9.63 -6.57
C LEU A 54 -2.89 -8.30 -6.56
N LEU A 55 -1.80 -8.20 -7.31
CA LEU A 55 -1.02 -6.96 -7.47
C LEU A 55 -1.86 -5.84 -8.09
N ILE A 56 -2.62 -6.16 -9.15
CA ILE A 56 -3.50 -5.18 -9.82
C ILE A 56 -4.58 -4.69 -8.86
N ILE A 57 -5.25 -5.60 -8.14
CA ILE A 57 -6.26 -5.23 -7.13
C ILE A 57 -5.64 -4.34 -6.05
N TYR A 58 -4.45 -4.69 -5.56
CA TYR A 58 -3.74 -3.90 -4.56
C TYR A 58 -3.44 -2.48 -5.07
N LEU A 59 -2.96 -2.34 -6.30
CA LEU A 59 -2.71 -1.04 -6.93
C LEU A 59 -3.98 -0.23 -7.14
N LEU A 60 -5.09 -0.88 -7.53
CA LEU A 60 -6.39 -0.22 -7.70
C LEU A 60 -6.94 0.30 -6.37
N ILE A 61 -6.83 -0.48 -5.29
CA ILE A 61 -7.23 -0.04 -3.95
C ILE A 61 -6.36 1.14 -3.52
N TRP A 62 -5.04 1.04 -3.68
CA TRP A 62 -4.10 2.11 -3.34
C TRP A 62 -4.38 3.41 -4.09
N LEU A 63 -4.50 3.36 -5.42
CA LEU A 63 -4.81 4.53 -6.25
C LEU A 63 -6.19 5.08 -5.96
N GLY A 64 -7.20 4.21 -5.88
CA GLY A 64 -8.59 4.59 -5.63
C GLY A 64 -8.79 5.26 -4.27
N GLY A 65 -8.26 4.66 -3.20
CA GLY A 65 -8.38 5.21 -1.86
C GLY A 65 -7.61 6.52 -1.68
N ASN A 66 -6.37 6.61 -2.20
CA ASN A 66 -5.63 7.87 -2.18
C ASN A 66 -6.32 8.96 -3.02
N TYR A 67 -6.88 8.62 -4.18
CA TYR A 67 -7.65 9.57 -4.98
C TYR A 67 -8.88 10.09 -4.22
N LEU A 68 -9.63 9.22 -3.53
CA LEU A 68 -10.79 9.62 -2.73
C LEU A 68 -10.39 10.54 -1.56
N CYS A 69 -9.31 10.22 -0.85
CA CYS A 69 -8.79 11.06 0.23
C CYS A 69 -8.31 12.44 -0.25
N LEU A 70 -7.76 12.52 -1.46
CA LEU A 70 -7.08 13.71 -2.01
C LEU A 70 -7.88 14.46 -3.09
N ARG A 71 -9.13 14.05 -3.37
CA ARG A 71 -9.95 14.59 -4.47
C ARG A 71 -10.17 16.11 -4.39
N ALA A 72 -10.20 16.66 -3.19
CA ALA A 72 -10.42 18.09 -2.95
C ALA A 72 -9.12 18.91 -2.89
N GLU A 73 -7.96 18.27 -2.94
CA GLU A 73 -6.66 18.94 -2.87
C GLU A 73 -6.17 19.36 -4.26
N ASN A 74 -5.34 20.40 -4.29
CA ASN A 74 -4.67 20.88 -5.49
C ASN A 74 -3.82 19.79 -6.14
N TRP A 75 -3.64 19.86 -7.47
CA TRP A 75 -2.89 18.85 -8.23
C TRP A 75 -1.46 18.61 -7.68
N SER A 76 -0.74 19.69 -7.36
CA SER A 76 0.61 19.61 -6.79
C SER A 76 0.62 18.91 -5.42
N THR A 77 -0.28 19.29 -4.51
CA THR A 77 -0.44 18.65 -3.19
C THR A 77 -0.81 17.19 -3.33
N ARG A 78 -1.73 16.86 -4.24
CA ARG A 78 -2.16 15.50 -4.52
C ARG A 78 -1.01 14.63 -5.01
N MET A 79 -0.20 15.13 -5.94
CA MET A 79 0.97 14.39 -6.44
C MET A 79 2.06 14.24 -5.37
N GLY A 80 2.29 15.28 -4.57
CA GLY A 80 3.21 15.21 -3.43
C GLY A 80 2.77 14.17 -2.39
N MET A 81 1.48 14.14 -2.06
CA MET A 81 0.93 13.15 -1.12
C MET A 81 0.94 11.74 -1.73
N LEU A 82 0.58 11.58 -3.01
CA LEU A 82 0.73 10.29 -3.69
C LEU A 82 2.18 9.79 -3.65
N ALA A 83 3.17 10.65 -3.87
CA ALA A 83 4.59 10.29 -3.78
C ALA A 83 5.06 9.97 -2.35
N LEU A 84 4.40 10.53 -1.32
CA LEU A 84 4.65 10.20 0.08
C LEU A 84 4.00 8.87 0.51
N SER A 85 2.94 8.43 -0.16
CA SER A 85 2.19 7.24 0.25
C SER A 85 3.00 5.92 0.21
N PRO A 86 3.92 5.66 -0.75
CA PRO A 86 4.80 4.49 -0.69
C PRO A 86 5.68 4.47 0.54
N LEU A 87 6.14 5.64 1.03
CA LEU A 87 6.93 5.72 2.25
C LEU A 87 6.12 5.26 3.47
N LEU A 88 4.85 5.68 3.56
CA LEU A 88 3.94 5.27 4.62
C LEU A 88 3.64 3.77 4.59
N ILE A 89 3.38 3.25 3.39
CA ILE A 89 3.11 1.82 3.18
C ILE A 89 4.35 1.00 3.53
N THR A 90 5.54 1.42 3.09
CA THR A 90 6.78 0.67 3.33
C THR A 90 7.16 0.66 4.81
N THR A 91 7.04 1.80 5.51
CA THR A 91 7.34 1.89 6.95
C THR A 91 6.37 1.07 7.79
N SER A 92 5.06 1.16 7.51
CA SER A 92 4.05 0.35 8.21
C SER A 92 4.16 -1.14 7.88
N ALA A 93 4.47 -1.51 6.64
CA ALA A 93 4.77 -2.88 6.25
C ALA A 93 6.00 -3.45 6.97
N PHE A 94 7.08 -2.66 7.10
CA PHE A 94 8.27 -3.07 7.84
C PHE A 94 7.96 -3.32 9.33
N ILE A 95 7.19 -2.43 9.96
CA ILE A 95 6.74 -2.59 11.35
C ILE A 95 5.89 -3.86 11.48
N ALA A 96 4.91 -4.06 10.58
CA ALA A 96 4.04 -5.24 10.59
C ALA A 96 4.85 -6.53 10.45
N TYR A 97 5.81 -6.58 9.52
CA TYR A 97 6.70 -7.72 9.35
C TYR A 97 7.51 -8.02 10.63
N LYS A 98 8.08 -6.98 11.27
CA LYS A 98 8.84 -7.14 12.51
C LYS A 98 7.98 -7.67 13.65
N ILE A 99 6.72 -7.22 13.75
CA ILE A 99 5.77 -7.72 14.75
C ILE A 99 5.47 -9.20 14.50
N ILE A 100 5.11 -9.56 13.26
CA ILE A 100 4.84 -10.97 12.89
C ILE A 100 6.05 -11.83 13.25
N ALA A 101 7.25 -11.44 12.81
CA ALA A 101 8.48 -12.18 13.08
C ALA A 101 8.79 -12.36 14.59
N LEU A 102 8.35 -11.44 15.44
CA LEU A 102 8.54 -11.51 16.89
C LEU A 102 7.61 -12.54 17.56
N PHE A 103 6.45 -12.82 16.97
CA PHE A 103 5.48 -13.80 17.48
C PHE A 103 5.62 -15.20 16.84
N THR A 104 6.42 -15.34 15.78
CA THR A 104 6.66 -16.62 15.10
C THR A 104 7.93 -17.36 15.60
N ILE A 105 8.64 -16.80 16.61
CA ILE A 105 9.78 -17.41 17.31
C ILE A 105 9.29 -18.00 18.63
#